data_AF-A0A1S9D7C6-F1
#
_entry.id   AF-A0A1S9D7C6-F1
#
_cell.length_a   1.000
_cell.length_b   1.000
_cell.length_c   1.000
_cell.angle_alpha   90.00
_cell.angle_beta   90.00
_cell.angle_gamma   90.00
#
_symmetry.space_group_name_H-M   'P 1'
#
loop_
_entity.id
_entity.type
_entity.pdbx_description
1 polymer ?
#
loop_
_entity_poly.entity_id
_entity_poly.type
_entity_poly.pdbx_seq_one_letter_code
_entity_poly.pdbx_strand_id
1 'polypeptide(L)'
;MPTAKATLNGTLLAETSTWEEVEGNIYFPPSAIKDSLFAKSDHTTYCGWKGDAKYFSIVLGDVTVPNAAWYYPEPFDKAKHIKDFVAFYPNKVDVKVE
;
A
#
# COMPACT_ATOMS: atom_id res chain seq x y z
N MET A 1 -11.91 1.40 -18.60
CA MET A 1 -12.12 1.79 -17.19
C MET A 1 -10.74 2.12 -16.65
N PRO A 2 -10.60 3.18 -15.85
CA PRO A 2 -9.29 3.54 -15.31
C PRO A 2 -8.78 2.43 -14.37
N THR A 3 -7.47 2.30 -14.30
CA THR A 3 -6.74 1.30 -13.51
C THR A 3 -5.65 1.99 -12.71
N ALA A 4 -5.51 1.60 -11.45
CA ALA A 4 -4.39 2.00 -10.62
C ALA A 4 -3.31 0.91 -10.68
N LYS A 5 -2.05 1.31 -10.80
CA LYS A 5 -0.89 0.42 -10.80
C LYS A 5 0.20 0.94 -9.87
N ALA A 6 0.77 0.03 -9.09
CA ALA A 6 1.96 0.28 -8.29
C ALA A 6 3.12 -0.57 -8.84
N THR A 7 4.23 0.07 -9.18
CA THR A 7 5.41 -0.58 -9.77
C THR A 7 6.70 -0.14 -9.09
N LEU A 8 7.66 -1.07 -9.02
CA LEU A 8 9.01 -0.81 -8.52
C LEU A 8 10.01 -1.44 -9.47
N ASN A 9 10.90 -0.62 -10.04
CA ASN A 9 11.88 -1.05 -11.05
C ASN A 9 11.25 -1.84 -12.21
N GLY A 10 10.06 -1.43 -12.67
CA GLY A 10 9.30 -2.13 -13.71
C GLY A 10 8.57 -3.40 -13.26
N THR A 11 8.73 -3.84 -12.01
CA THR A 11 7.98 -4.97 -11.46
C THR A 11 6.63 -4.50 -10.92
N LEU A 12 5.55 -5.14 -11.37
CA LEU A 12 4.20 -4.85 -10.89
C LEU A 12 3.98 -5.43 -9.49
N LEU A 13 3.64 -4.56 -8.54
CA LEU A 13 3.37 -4.88 -7.14
C LEU A 13 1.87 -4.98 -6.85
N ALA A 14 1.09 -4.09 -7.47
CA ALA A 14 -0.36 -4.09 -7.36
C ALA A 14 -1.02 -3.50 -8.61
N GLU A 15 -2.18 -4.04 -8.99
CA GLU A 15 -3.01 -3.53 -10.09
C GLU A 15 -4.49 -3.73 -9.77
N THR A 16 -5.31 -2.69 -9.96
CA THR A 16 -6.74 -2.76 -9.69
C THR A 16 -7.54 -1.77 -10.54
N SER A 17 -8.78 -2.12 -10.86
CA SER A 17 -9.78 -1.17 -11.40
C SER A 17 -10.66 -0.53 -10.31
N THR A 18 -10.46 -0.92 -9.04
CA THR A 18 -11.18 -0.39 -7.88
C THR A 18 -10.19 -0.07 -6.78
N TRP A 19 -10.15 1.19 -6.36
CA TRP A 19 -9.27 1.68 -5.29
C TRP A 19 -10.00 2.74 -4.49
N GLU A 20 -9.47 3.02 -3.30
CA GLU A 20 -9.87 4.18 -2.50
C GLU A 20 -8.77 5.24 -2.59
N GLU A 21 -9.15 6.52 -2.54
CA GLU A 21 -8.19 7.63 -2.49
C GLU A 21 -8.37 8.42 -1.20
N VAL A 22 -7.30 8.52 -0.42
CA VAL A 22 -7.32 9.25 0.86
C VAL A 22 -6.06 10.09 0.99
N GLU A 23 -6.24 11.41 1.12
CA GLU A 23 -5.15 12.39 1.25
C GLU A 23 -4.13 12.28 0.09
N GLY A 24 -4.62 12.06 -1.14
CA GLY A 24 -3.80 11.93 -2.35
C GLY A 24 -3.04 10.60 -2.47
N ASN A 25 -3.31 9.63 -1.59
CA ASN A 25 -2.73 8.29 -1.68
C ASN A 25 -3.76 7.31 -2.22
N ILE A 26 -3.31 6.46 -3.15
CA ILE A 26 -4.11 5.37 -3.69
C ILE A 26 -3.98 4.14 -2.80
N TYR A 27 -5.12 3.66 -2.33
CA TYR A 27 -5.27 2.48 -1.49
C TYR A 27 -5.78 1.34 -2.35
N PHE A 28 -4.95 0.31 -2.49
CA PHE A 28 -5.22 -0.89 -3.26
C PHE A 28 -5.89 -1.93 -2.36
N PRO A 29 -6.95 -2.62 -2.82
CA PRO A 29 -7.54 -3.70 -2.05
C PRO A 29 -6.52 -4.84 -1.87
N PRO A 30 -6.59 -5.62 -0.77
CA PRO A 30 -5.67 -6.73 -0.52
C PRO A 30 -5.58 -7.72 -1.70
N SER A 31 -6.70 -7.96 -2.38
CA SER A 31 -6.77 -8.86 -3.54
C SER A 31 -5.96 -8.39 -4.76
N ALA A 32 -5.59 -7.11 -4.82
CA ALA A 32 -4.77 -6.54 -5.88
C ALA A 32 -3.27 -6.62 -5.59
N ILE A 33 -2.87 -7.03 -4.38
CA ILE A 33 -1.47 -7.04 -3.93
C ILE A 33 -0.79 -8.36 -4.28
N LYS A 34 0.43 -8.29 -4.79
CA LYS A 34 1.28 -9.47 -4.97
C LYS A 34 2.05 -9.80 -3.69
N ASP A 35 1.37 -10.45 -2.75
CA ASP A 35 1.87 -10.75 -1.40
C ASP A 35 3.25 -11.40 -1.36
N SER A 36 3.64 -12.18 -2.38
CA SER A 36 4.95 -12.84 -2.47
C SER A 36 6.14 -11.88 -2.49
N LEU A 37 5.91 -10.61 -2.81
CA LEU A 37 6.92 -9.56 -2.85
C LEU A 37 6.96 -8.72 -1.56
N PHE A 38 6.10 -9.01 -0.59
CA PHE A 38 5.91 -8.19 0.61
C PHE A 38 6.37 -8.95 1.85
N ALA A 39 7.23 -8.31 2.63
CA ALA A 39 7.66 -8.77 3.94
C ALA A 39 7.09 -7.84 5.01
N LYS A 40 6.51 -8.41 6.07
CA LYS A 40 6.05 -7.63 7.23
C LYS A 40 7.22 -6.88 7.86
N SER A 41 6.96 -5.64 8.27
CA SER A 41 7.89 -4.83 9.05
C SER A 41 7.37 -4.66 10.48
N ASP A 42 8.28 -4.58 11.44
CA ASP A 42 7.96 -4.22 12.83
C ASP A 42 7.68 -2.72 12.98
N HIS A 43 7.88 -1.93 11.92
CA HIS A 43 7.58 -0.50 11.93
C HIS A 43 6.07 -0.25 11.99
N THR A 44 5.68 0.67 12.86
CA THR A 44 4.29 1.11 13.03
C THR A 44 4.25 2.61 13.29
N THR A 45 3.20 3.28 12.82
CA THR A 45 2.95 4.69 13.13
C THR A 45 1.50 4.88 13.53
N TYR A 46 1.23 5.93 14.30
CA TYR A 46 -0.12 6.23 14.78
C TYR A 46 -0.67 7.49 14.10
N CYS A 47 -1.89 7.39 13.60
CA CYS A 47 -2.65 8.51 13.07
C CYS A 47 -3.89 8.74 13.93
N GLY A 48 -4.08 9.97 14.43
CA GLY A 48 -5.16 10.31 15.36
C GLY A 48 -6.58 10.07 14.84
N TRP A 49 -6.77 9.88 13.53
CA TRP A 49 -8.07 9.59 12.94
C TRP A 49 -8.13 8.29 12.12
N LYS A 50 -6.99 7.72 11.71
CA LYS A 50 -6.95 6.45 10.97
C LYS A 50 -6.63 5.26 11.86
N GLY A 51 -5.99 5.44 13.02
CA GLY A 51 -5.52 4.36 13.89
C GLY A 51 -4.06 4.00 13.63
N ASP A 52 -3.68 2.76 13.95
CA ASP A 52 -2.31 2.26 13.81
C ASP A 52 -2.02 1.77 12.38
N ALA A 53 -1.06 2.40 11.72
CA ALA A 53 -0.52 1.95 10.46
C ALA A 53 0.52 0.85 10.70
N LYS A 54 0.41 -0.24 9.93
CA LYS A 54 1.41 -1.29 9.81
C LYS A 54 2.10 -1.16 8.46
N TYR A 55 3.35 -1.61 8.39
CA TYR A 55 4.19 -1.44 7.21
C TYR A 55 4.64 -2.76 6.60
N PHE A 56 4.83 -2.73 5.29
CA PHE A 56 5.51 -3.77 4.54
C PHE A 56 6.79 -3.22 3.91
N SER A 57 7.81 -4.05 3.92
CA SER A 57 8.99 -3.92 3.08
C SER A 57 8.76 -4.71 1.79
N ILE A 58 9.27 -4.20 0.67
CA ILE A 58 9.15 -4.89 -0.62
C ILE A 58 10.48 -5.58 -0.93
N VAL A 59 10.42 -6.86 -1.28
CA VAL A 59 11.58 -7.69 -1.60
C VAL A 59 11.49 -8.11 -3.07
N LEU A 60 12.48 -7.68 -3.87
CA LEU A 60 12.61 -7.94 -5.30
C LEU A 60 14.00 -8.54 -5.57
N GLY A 61 14.09 -9.87 -5.53
CA GLY A 61 15.38 -10.56 -5.59
C GLY A 61 16.27 -10.11 -4.44
N ASP A 62 17.44 -9.55 -4.75
CA ASP A 62 18.40 -9.05 -3.77
C ASP A 62 18.10 -7.63 -3.26
N VAL A 63 17.09 -6.95 -3.84
CA VAL A 63 16.71 -5.59 -3.45
C VAL A 63 15.61 -5.64 -2.40
N THR A 64 15.88 -5.08 -1.23
CA THR A 64 14.86 -4.84 -0.20
C THR A 64 14.61 -3.35 -0.05
N VAL A 65 13.37 -2.91 -0.23
CA VAL A 65 12.93 -1.53 0.02
C VAL A 65 12.15 -1.50 1.33
N PRO A 66 12.76 -1.01 2.42
CA PRO A 66 12.15 -1.06 3.74
C PRO A 66 10.96 -0.10 3.85
N ASN A 67 9.89 -0.52 4.53
CA ASN A 67 8.71 0.32 4.83
C ASN A 67 8.22 1.07 3.57
N ALA A 68 8.05 0.35 2.47
CA ALA A 68 7.68 0.92 1.17
C ALA A 68 6.17 1.03 1.00
N ALA A 69 5.42 0.19 1.71
CA ALA A 69 3.98 0.19 1.73
C ALA A 69 3.45 0.20 3.16
N TRP A 70 2.23 0.69 3.35
CA TRP A 70 1.54 0.70 4.64
C TRP A 70 0.06 0.35 4.47
N TYR A 71 -0.55 -0.08 5.57
CA TYR A 71 -1.97 -0.42 5.64
C TYR A 71 -2.49 -0.24 7.07
N TYR A 72 -3.81 -0.21 7.22
CA TYR A 72 -4.48 -0.09 8.52
C TYR A 72 -5.32 -1.36 8.79
N PRO A 73 -4.87 -2.27 9.67
CA PRO A 73 -5.64 -3.48 10.01
C PRO A 73 -6.84 -3.18 10.91
N GLU A 74 -6.72 -2.18 11.78
CA GLU A 74 -7.74 -1.79 12.75
C GLU A 74 -8.02 -0.28 12.67
N PRO A 75 -8.55 0.21 11.53
CA PRO A 75 -8.78 1.63 11.39
C PRO A 75 -9.98 2.10 12.23
N PHE A 76 -9.94 3.37 12.63
CA PHE A 76 -11.11 4.02 13.24
C PHE A 76 -12.26 4.20 12.24
N ASP A 77 -13.45 4.50 12.75
CA ASP A 77 -14.70 4.52 11.97
C ASP A 77 -14.62 5.34 10.68
N LYS A 78 -13.95 6.49 10.72
CA LYS A 78 -13.78 7.38 9.57
C LYS A 78 -12.91 6.78 8.45
N ALA A 79 -12.05 5.82 8.78
CA ALA A 79 -11.12 5.17 7.87
C ALA A 79 -11.45 3.68 7.62
N LYS A 80 -12.63 3.19 8.05
CA LYS A 80 -13.03 1.78 7.86
C LYS A 80 -13.06 1.31 6.40
N HIS A 81 -13.35 2.21 5.48
CA HIS A 81 -13.39 1.91 4.04
C HIS A 81 -12.02 1.53 3.45
N ILE A 82 -10.91 1.92 4.09
CA ILE A 82 -9.55 1.52 3.71
C ILE A 82 -8.96 0.41 4.59
N LYS A 83 -9.80 -0.31 5.35
CA LYS A 83 -9.33 -1.41 6.19
C LYS A 83 -8.61 -2.45 5.34
N ASP A 84 -7.41 -2.80 5.77
CA ASP A 84 -6.49 -3.74 5.09
C ASP A 84 -6.01 -3.29 3.69
N PHE A 85 -6.49 -2.17 3.17
CA PHE A 85 -6.01 -1.66 1.90
C PHE A 85 -4.58 -1.14 2.04
N VAL A 86 -3.78 -1.39 1.01
CA VAL A 86 -2.36 -1.09 1.00
C VAL A 86 -2.11 0.14 0.15
N ALA A 87 -1.40 1.11 0.71
CA ALA A 87 -0.89 2.27 -0.01
C ALA A 87 0.65 2.23 -0.04
N PHE A 88 1.23 2.97 -0.99
CA PHE A 88 2.67 2.95 -1.26
C PHE A 88 3.28 4.34 -1.15
N TYR A 89 4.53 4.41 -0.72
CA TYR A 89 5.24 5.67 -0.64
C TYR A 89 5.69 6.12 -2.03
N PRO A 90 5.24 7.30 -2.52
CA PRO A 90 5.52 7.74 -3.90
C PRO A 90 6.99 8.06 -4.16
N ASN A 91 7.79 8.29 -3.11
CA ASN A 91 9.24 8.45 -3.24
C ASN A 91 10.01 7.12 -3.31
N LYS A 92 9.32 5.97 -3.15
CA LYS A 92 9.90 4.63 -3.19
C LYS A 92 9.29 3.76 -4.29
N VAL A 93 8.01 3.94 -4.60
CA VAL A 93 7.23 3.13 -5.54
C VAL A 93 6.50 4.06 -6.50
N ASP A 94 6.50 3.73 -7.78
CA ASP A 94 5.77 4.47 -8.81
C ASP A 94 4.30 4.04 -8.79
N VAL A 95 3.40 4.96 -8.45
CA VAL A 95 1.96 4.75 -8.40
C VAL A 95 1.28 5.64 -9.43
N LYS A 96 0.53 5.03 -10.35
CA LYS A 96 -0.16 5.73 -11.43
C LYS A 96 -1.59 5.25 -11.57
N VAL A 97 -2.47 6.17 -11.98
CA VAL A 97 -3.84 5.88 -12.41
C VAL A 97 -3.91 6.19 -13.91
N GLU A 98 -4.32 5.21 -14.71
CA GLU A 98 -4.38 5.27 -16.18
C GLU A 98 -5.68 4.70 -16.75
#